data_AF-A0A483CP40-F1
#
_entry.id   AF-A0A483CP40-F1
#
_cell.length_a   1.000
_cell.length_b   1.000
_cell.length_c   1.000
_cell.angle_alpha   90.00
_cell.angle_beta   90.00
_cell.angle_gamma   90.00
#
_symmetry.space_group_name_H-M   'P 1'
#
loop_
_entity.id
_entity.type
_entity.pdbx_description
1 polymer ?
#
loop_
_entity_poly.entity_id
_entity_poly.type
_entity_poly.pdbx_seq_one_letter_code
_entity_poly.pdbx_strand_id
1 'polypeptide(L)'
;MQCMVLRRAAGMLFRPAETFRDINNGSLKDAFLFYAALLLLNAVLSTLLAFVIMRGVSIGGSVIGGSVWMGLPGAFFGTLVSGFIFLCAGGLLLHLLVGIVGGGRPINPTFGVLMYGATPYLLLGWIPIADLIGGVWMIGTVIIGIREVHGMPARRAMCAGVIWGICAGIAYMALQYGFVSFGRI
;
A
#
# COMPACT_ATOMS: atom_id res chain seq x y z
N MET A 1 21.95 -3.96 -6.10
CA MET A 1 20.71 -3.42 -5.48
C MET A 1 19.44 -3.90 -6.19
N GLN A 2 19.36 -3.89 -7.53
CA GLN A 2 18.18 -4.32 -8.30
C GLN A 2 17.72 -5.77 -8.06
N CYS A 3 18.64 -6.75 -7.98
CA CYS A 3 18.27 -8.14 -7.68
C CYS A 3 17.63 -8.33 -6.29
N MET A 4 17.91 -7.44 -5.33
CA MET A 4 17.39 -7.56 -3.97
C MET A 4 15.95 -7.06 -3.86
N VAL A 5 15.61 -5.95 -4.52
CA VAL A 5 14.23 -5.42 -4.54
C VAL A 5 13.29 -6.38 -5.25
N LEU A 6 13.68 -6.90 -6.43
CA LEU A 6 12.87 -7.86 -7.18
C LEU A 6 12.65 -9.16 -6.41
N ARG A 7 13.70 -9.70 -5.78
CA ARG A 7 13.59 -10.91 -4.95
C ARG A 7 12.64 -10.70 -3.77
N ARG A 8 12.72 -9.55 -3.07
CA ARG A 8 11.81 -9.22 -1.97
C ARG A 8 10.39 -8.99 -2.46
N ALA A 9 10.19 -8.33 -3.59
CA ALA A 9 8.87 -8.11 -4.17
C ALA A 9 8.21 -9.44 -4.55
N ALA A 10 8.91 -10.32 -5.26
CA ALA A 10 8.44 -11.66 -5.59
C ALA A 10 8.15 -12.49 -4.32
N GLY A 11 9.04 -12.41 -3.32
CA GLY A 11 8.83 -13.04 -2.02
C GLY A 11 7.55 -12.56 -1.33
N MET A 12 7.28 -11.26 -1.31
CA MET A 12 6.06 -10.70 -0.72
C MET A 12 4.80 -11.12 -1.47
N LEU A 13 4.86 -11.28 -2.80
CA LEU A 13 3.73 -11.77 -3.59
C LEU A 13 3.44 -13.24 -3.31
N PHE A 14 4.46 -14.11 -3.42
CA PHE A 14 4.23 -15.56 -3.49
C PHE A 14 4.55 -16.31 -2.20
N ARG A 15 5.42 -15.76 -1.34
CA ARG A 15 5.88 -16.39 -0.09
C ARG A 15 6.02 -15.37 1.04
N PRO A 16 4.94 -14.63 1.37
CA PRO A 16 5.02 -13.53 2.31
C PRO A 16 5.50 -13.95 3.70
N ALA A 17 5.07 -15.12 4.20
CA ALA A 17 5.46 -15.59 5.53
C ALA A 17 6.98 -15.85 5.66
N GLU A 18 7.57 -16.52 4.68
CA GLU A 18 9.03 -16.75 4.62
C GLU A 18 9.77 -15.42 4.51
N THR A 19 9.30 -14.55 3.61
CA THR A 19 9.94 -13.26 3.35
C THR A 19 9.89 -12.34 4.57
N PHE A 20 8.79 -12.33 5.32
CA PHE A 20 8.70 -11.58 6.58
C PHE A 20 9.64 -12.11 7.65
N ARG A 21 9.79 -13.44 7.78
CA ARG A 21 10.75 -14.03 8.72
C ARG A 21 12.19 -13.62 8.38
N ASP A 22 12.54 -13.64 7.10
CA ASP A 22 13.88 -13.28 6.63
C ASP A 22 14.23 -11.80 6.90
N ILE A 23 13.24 -10.90 6.80
CA ILE A 23 13.45 -9.45 6.95
C ILE A 23 13.07 -8.91 8.33
N ASN A 24 12.55 -9.74 9.25
CA ASN A 24 12.14 -9.32 10.61
C ASN A 24 13.29 -8.68 11.40
N ASN A 25 14.53 -9.07 11.10
CA ASN A 25 15.75 -8.52 11.71
C ASN A 25 16.39 -7.38 10.87
N GLY A 26 15.74 -6.96 9.78
CA GLY A 26 16.21 -5.89 8.91
C GLY A 26 15.96 -4.51 9.51
N SER A 27 16.67 -3.49 8.99
CA SER A 27 16.50 -2.12 9.48
C SER A 27 15.21 -1.48 8.94
N LEU A 28 14.63 -0.54 9.69
CA LEU A 28 13.51 0.29 9.20
C LEU A 28 13.89 1.06 7.93
N LYS A 29 15.15 1.49 7.83
CA LYS A 29 15.69 2.16 6.65
C LYS A 29 15.60 1.28 5.40
N ASP A 30 15.89 -0.01 5.51
CA ASP A 30 15.78 -0.93 4.36
C ASP A 30 14.34 -1.12 3.91
N ALA A 31 13.40 -1.20 4.86
CA ALA A 31 11.98 -1.27 4.57
C ALA A 31 11.48 0.00 3.88
N PHE A 32 11.93 1.17 4.36
CA PHE A 32 11.58 2.46 3.78
C PHE A 32 12.12 2.62 2.37
N LEU A 33 13.39 2.28 2.12
CA LEU A 33 13.98 2.37 0.78
C LEU A 33 13.30 1.41 -0.21
N PHE A 34 12.94 0.21 0.25
CA PHE A 34 12.14 -0.73 -0.56
C PHE A 34 10.76 -0.16 -0.91
N TYR A 35 10.04 0.36 0.10
CA TYR A 35 8.73 0.98 -0.10
C TYR A 35 8.80 2.19 -1.03
N ALA A 36 9.76 3.09 -0.81
CA ALA A 36 9.94 4.29 -1.62
C ALA A 36 10.25 3.94 -3.09
N ALA A 37 11.06 2.91 -3.34
CA ALA A 37 11.34 2.45 -4.68
C ALA A 37 10.08 1.91 -5.40
N LEU A 38 9.26 1.11 -4.71
CA LEU A 38 7.99 0.61 -5.27
C LEU A 38 6.94 1.70 -5.42
N LEU A 39 6.88 2.66 -4.49
CA LEU A 39 5.98 3.81 -4.58
C LEU A 39 6.36 4.71 -5.76
N LEU A 40 7.65 4.93 -5.99
CA LEU A 40 8.13 5.67 -7.16
C LEU A 40 7.75 4.96 -8.46
N LEU A 41 7.95 3.63 -8.52
CA LEU A 41 7.50 2.82 -9.66
C LEU A 41 6.00 2.96 -9.89
N ASN A 42 5.20 2.83 -8.83
CA ASN A 42 3.75 2.99 -8.89
C ASN A 42 3.36 4.38 -9.41
N ALA A 43 3.99 5.45 -8.93
CA ALA A 43 3.72 6.82 -9.37
C ALA A 43 4.03 7.03 -10.86
N VAL A 44 5.14 6.48 -11.36
CA VAL A 44 5.48 6.51 -12.79
C VAL A 44 4.41 5.76 -13.60
N LEU A 45 4.09 4.51 -13.23
CA LEU A 45 3.13 3.69 -13.97
C LEU A 45 1.72 4.30 -13.98
N SER A 46 1.26 4.79 -12.83
CA SER A 46 -0.03 5.49 -12.71
C SER A 46 -0.09 6.76 -13.57
N THR A 47 1.01 7.51 -13.65
CA THR A 47 1.09 8.72 -14.49
C THR A 47 1.08 8.37 -15.98
N LEU A 48 1.79 7.31 -16.38
CA LEU A 48 1.78 6.82 -17.75
C LEU A 48 0.38 6.34 -18.16
N LEU A 49 -0.32 5.62 -17.28
CA LEU A 49 -1.70 5.23 -17.53
C LEU A 49 -2.62 6.45 -17.67
N ALA A 50 -2.50 7.44 -16.78
CA ALA A 50 -3.26 8.68 -16.87
C ALA A 50 -3.03 9.40 -18.22
N PHE A 51 -1.78 9.42 -18.71
CA PHE A 51 -1.46 9.96 -20.03
C PHE A 51 -2.19 9.23 -21.16
N VAL A 52 -2.19 7.89 -21.13
CA VAL A 52 -2.88 7.08 -22.15
C VAL A 52 -4.39 7.31 -22.13
N ILE A 53 -4.99 7.38 -20.94
CA ILE A 53 -6.43 7.65 -20.77
C ILE A 53 -6.79 9.05 -21.31
N MET A 54 -6.02 10.08 -20.95
CA MET A 54 -6.25 11.46 -21.43
C MET A 54 -6.12 11.61 -22.95
N ARG A 55 -5.37 10.73 -23.63
CA ARG A 55 -5.23 10.72 -25.09
C ARG A 55 -6.41 10.09 -25.82
N GLY A 56 -7.48 9.72 -25.12
CA GLY A 56 -8.76 9.30 -25.73
C GLY A 56 -9.02 7.79 -25.70
N VAL A 57 -8.22 7.01 -24.96
CA VAL A 57 -8.57 5.61 -24.66
C VAL A 57 -9.52 5.60 -23.48
N SER A 58 -10.82 5.54 -23.76
CA SER A 58 -11.84 5.29 -22.74
C SER A 58 -11.96 3.78 -22.50
N ILE A 59 -11.69 3.34 -21.26
CA ILE A 59 -11.97 1.96 -20.83
C ILE A 59 -13.16 2.06 -19.86
N GLY A 60 -14.34 1.66 -20.31
CA GLY A 60 -15.54 1.60 -19.45
C GLY A 60 -16.19 2.94 -19.09
N GLY A 61 -15.93 4.03 -19.83
CA GLY A 61 -16.66 5.30 -19.67
C GLY A 61 -16.38 6.07 -18.37
N SER A 62 -15.46 5.60 -17.53
CA SER A 62 -15.08 6.24 -16.27
C SER A 62 -13.72 6.91 -16.36
N VAL A 63 -13.65 8.17 -15.92
CA VAL A 63 -12.38 8.85 -15.63
C VAL A 63 -11.87 8.26 -14.31
N ILE A 64 -10.98 7.27 -14.40
CA ILE A 64 -10.38 6.61 -13.24
C ILE A 64 -9.15 7.39 -12.80
N GLY A 65 -9.14 7.84 -11.54
CA GLY A 65 -7.98 8.36 -10.82
C GLY A 65 -8.14 9.79 -10.33
N GLY A 66 -8.22 9.98 -9.00
CA GLY A 66 -8.22 11.27 -8.29
C GLY A 66 -7.00 12.18 -8.53
N SER A 67 -6.18 11.87 -9.51
CA SER A 67 -4.96 12.53 -9.94
C SER A 67 -5.06 13.17 -11.34
N VAL A 68 -5.97 12.69 -12.19
CA VAL A 68 -6.10 13.16 -13.59
C VAL A 68 -6.57 14.62 -13.63
N TRP A 69 -7.30 15.07 -12.62
CA TRP A 69 -7.83 16.43 -12.48
C TRP A 69 -6.76 17.52 -12.32
N MET A 70 -5.54 17.15 -11.92
CA MET A 70 -4.41 18.09 -11.74
C MET A 70 -3.37 18.00 -12.87
N GLY A 71 -3.66 17.27 -13.95
CA GLY A 71 -2.70 16.98 -15.02
C GLY A 71 -1.60 15.99 -14.61
N LEU A 72 -0.69 15.66 -15.55
CA LEU A 72 0.36 14.65 -15.33
C LEU A 72 1.27 14.94 -14.11
N PRO A 73 1.73 16.19 -13.86
CA PRO A 73 2.52 16.48 -12.67
C PRO A 73 1.73 16.21 -11.39
N GLY A 74 0.46 16.63 -11.35
CA GLY A 74 -0.43 16.35 -10.24
C GLY A 74 -0.65 14.87 -10.01
N ALA A 75 -0.73 14.07 -11.08
CA ALA A 75 -0.86 12.63 -10.95
C ALA A 75 0.35 11.95 -10.32
N PHE A 76 1.54 12.35 -10.75
CA PHE A 76 2.78 11.84 -10.20
C PHE A 76 2.95 12.22 -8.72
N PHE A 77 2.89 13.53 -8.42
CA PHE A 77 3.10 14.01 -7.05
C PHE A 77 1.96 13.63 -6.11
N GLY A 78 0.72 13.62 -6.59
CA GLY A 78 -0.44 13.16 -5.81
C GLY A 78 -0.30 11.70 -5.40
N THR A 79 0.21 10.83 -6.28
CA THR A 79 0.48 9.42 -5.94
C THR A 79 1.57 9.29 -4.88
N LEU A 80 2.66 10.04 -5.00
CA LEU A 80 3.73 10.05 -3.99
C LEU A 80 3.21 10.53 -2.64
N VAL A 81 2.55 11.69 -2.61
CA VAL A 81 2.02 12.31 -1.38
C VAL A 81 0.99 11.39 -0.71
N SER A 82 0.03 10.87 -1.47
CA SER A 82 -0.97 9.93 -0.93
C SER A 82 -0.34 8.64 -0.39
N GLY A 83 0.68 8.10 -1.07
CA GLY A 83 1.45 6.96 -0.58
C GLY A 83 2.18 7.24 0.74
N PHE A 84 2.75 8.44 0.92
CA PHE A 84 3.35 8.82 2.20
C PHE A 84 2.31 9.07 3.30
N ILE A 85 1.19 9.72 2.98
CA ILE A 85 0.07 9.90 3.92
C ILE A 85 -0.45 8.53 4.38
N PHE A 86 -0.66 7.60 3.44
CA PHE A 86 -1.07 6.24 3.74
C PHE A 86 -0.07 5.52 4.64
N LEU A 87 1.23 5.63 4.35
CA LEU A 87 2.26 5.03 5.20
C LEU A 87 2.21 5.57 6.63
N CYS A 88 2.11 6.89 6.80
CA CYS A 88 2.08 7.53 8.11
C CYS A 88 0.79 7.23 8.87
N ALA A 89 -0.37 7.58 8.30
CA ALA A 89 -1.67 7.42 8.95
C ALA A 89 -2.03 5.94 9.10
N GLY A 90 -1.83 5.15 8.04
CA GLY A 90 -2.06 3.71 8.04
C GLY A 90 -1.11 2.97 8.97
N GLY A 91 0.16 3.36 9.03
CA GLY A 91 1.15 2.75 9.93
C GLY A 91 0.85 3.02 11.41
N LEU A 92 0.44 4.26 11.73
CA LEU A 92 0.00 4.63 13.08
C LEU A 92 -1.26 3.87 13.49
N LEU A 93 -2.26 3.81 12.62
CA LEU A 93 -3.48 3.06 12.89
C LEU A 93 -3.18 1.56 13.07
N LEU A 94 -2.34 0.98 12.20
CA LEU A 94 -1.93 -0.41 12.30
C LEU A 94 -1.24 -0.67 13.65
N HIS A 95 -0.33 0.22 14.06
CA HIS A 95 0.39 0.10 15.32
C HIS A 95 -0.56 0.14 16.52
N LEU A 96 -1.53 1.05 16.52
CA LEU A 96 -2.55 1.14 17.56
C LEU A 96 -3.36 -0.16 17.65
N LEU A 97 -3.85 -0.68 16.51
CA LEU A 97 -4.66 -1.89 16.47
C LEU A 97 -3.87 -3.14 16.90
N VAL A 98 -2.62 -3.24 16.47
CA VAL A 98 -1.68 -4.28 16.91
C VAL A 98 -1.47 -4.20 18.43
N GLY A 99 -1.32 -2.99 18.99
CA GLY A 99 -1.24 -2.76 20.43
C GLY A 99 -2.47 -3.25 21.18
N ILE A 100 -3.67 -2.89 20.70
CA ILE A 100 -4.97 -3.27 21.29
C ILE A 100 -5.15 -4.79 21.34
N VAL A 101 -4.76 -5.51 20.28
CA VAL A 101 -4.88 -6.98 20.24
C VAL A 101 -3.76 -7.72 20.98
N GLY A 102 -2.91 -7.00 21.72
CA GLY A 102 -1.88 -7.55 22.60
C GLY A 102 -0.48 -7.57 22.01
N GLY A 103 -0.16 -6.66 21.08
CA GLY A 103 1.17 -6.50 20.50
C GLY A 103 2.04 -5.52 21.26
N GLY A 104 3.13 -6.03 21.84
CA GLY A 104 4.04 -5.21 22.65
C GLY A 104 5.31 -4.74 21.93
N ARG A 105 5.42 -4.90 20.60
CA ARG A 105 6.65 -4.50 19.89
C ARG A 105 6.69 -2.99 19.62
N PRO A 106 7.89 -2.39 19.48
CA PRO A 106 8.03 -1.01 19.06
C PRO A 106 7.35 -0.69 17.72
N ILE A 107 7.17 0.60 17.44
CA ILE A 107 6.52 1.09 16.22
C ILE A 107 7.26 0.71 14.93
N ASN A 108 8.60 0.64 14.96
CA ASN A 108 9.43 0.36 13.78
C ASN A 108 9.08 -0.96 13.07
N PRO A 109 9.00 -2.12 13.77
CA PRO A 109 8.49 -3.36 13.18
C PRO A 109 7.12 -3.23 12.52
N THR A 110 6.20 -2.45 13.10
CA THR A 110 4.84 -2.27 12.55
C THR A 110 4.87 -1.52 11.22
N PHE A 111 5.67 -0.45 11.15
CA PHE A 111 5.89 0.27 9.90
C PHE A 111 6.59 -0.59 8.85
N GLY A 112 7.55 -1.42 9.26
CA GLY A 112 8.17 -2.41 8.37
C GLY A 112 7.15 -3.39 7.78
N VAL A 113 6.22 -3.89 8.60
CA VAL A 113 5.11 -4.73 8.13
C VAL A 113 4.29 -4.03 7.05
N LEU A 114 3.94 -2.76 7.26
CA LEU A 114 3.16 -2.02 6.27
C LEU A 114 3.96 -1.75 4.98
N MET A 115 5.21 -1.29 5.11
CA MET A 115 6.10 -0.97 3.98
C MET A 115 6.30 -2.16 3.05
N TYR A 116 6.56 -3.34 3.61
CA TYR A 116 6.70 -4.56 2.82
C TYR A 116 5.34 -5.14 2.39
N GLY A 117 4.34 -5.09 3.28
CA GLY A 117 3.01 -5.63 3.04
C GLY A 117 2.23 -4.90 1.95
N ALA A 118 2.55 -3.62 1.70
CA ALA A 118 2.00 -2.81 0.62
C ALA A 118 2.42 -3.27 -0.79
N THR A 119 3.39 -4.19 -0.90
CA THR A 119 3.95 -4.64 -2.20
C THR A 119 2.89 -5.00 -3.25
N PRO A 120 1.87 -5.84 -2.96
CA PRO A 120 0.89 -6.21 -3.98
C PRO A 120 0.14 -4.99 -4.54
N TYR A 121 -0.24 -4.06 -3.67
CA TYR A 121 -0.92 -2.83 -4.09
C TYR A 121 0.02 -1.87 -4.82
N LEU A 122 1.28 -1.73 -4.40
CA LEU A 122 2.23 -0.87 -5.13
C LEU A 122 2.54 -1.41 -6.54
N LEU A 123 2.49 -2.73 -6.74
CA LEU A 123 2.72 -3.35 -8.05
C LEU A 123 1.49 -3.42 -8.94
N LEU A 124 0.28 -3.56 -8.38
CA LEU A 124 -0.96 -3.79 -9.12
C LEU A 124 -1.94 -2.62 -9.08
N GLY A 125 -1.79 -1.72 -8.10
CA GLY A 125 -2.69 -0.60 -7.80
C GLY A 125 -2.80 0.47 -8.88
N TRP A 126 -1.87 0.48 -9.84
CA TRP A 126 -1.92 1.37 -10.99
C TRP A 126 -2.81 0.81 -12.12
N ILE A 127 -3.13 -0.49 -12.11
CA ILE A 127 -3.92 -1.13 -13.16
C ILE A 127 -5.41 -0.99 -12.78
N PRO A 128 -6.28 -0.48 -13.67
CA PRO A 128 -7.72 -0.42 -13.41
C PRO A 128 -8.26 -1.82 -13.11
N ILE A 129 -9.21 -1.94 -12.17
CA ILE A 129 -9.83 -3.19 -11.72
C ILE A 129 -8.90 -4.08 -10.88
N ALA A 130 -7.62 -4.19 -11.25
CA ALA A 130 -6.65 -4.96 -10.47
C ALA A 130 -6.17 -4.20 -9.22
N ASP A 131 -6.47 -2.92 -9.10
CA ASP A 131 -6.26 -2.11 -7.90
C ASP A 131 -6.98 -2.67 -6.67
N LEU A 132 -8.23 -3.10 -6.84
CA LEU A 132 -9.01 -3.76 -5.80
C LEU A 132 -8.36 -5.09 -5.39
N ILE A 133 -7.90 -5.88 -6.38
CA ILE A 133 -7.20 -7.15 -6.13
C ILE A 133 -5.91 -6.90 -5.35
N GLY A 134 -5.12 -5.91 -5.77
CA GLY A 134 -3.90 -5.49 -5.07
C GLY A 134 -4.17 -5.03 -3.63
N GLY A 135 -5.28 -4.34 -3.39
CA GLY A 135 -5.71 -3.89 -2.06
C GLY A 135 -6.08 -5.06 -1.14
N VAL A 136 -6.89 -6.01 -1.61
CA VAL A 136 -7.25 -7.21 -0.84
C VAL A 136 -6.02 -8.07 -0.57
N TRP A 137 -5.14 -8.22 -1.55
CA TRP A 137 -3.89 -8.97 -1.40
C TRP A 137 -2.94 -8.29 -0.39
N MET A 138 -2.83 -6.96 -0.43
CA MET A 138 -2.09 -6.20 0.58
C MET A 138 -2.60 -6.49 1.99
N ILE A 139 -3.93 -6.53 2.21
CA ILE A 139 -4.49 -6.85 3.53
C ILE A 139 -4.03 -8.22 4.01
N GLY A 140 -4.11 -9.25 3.15
CA GLY A 140 -3.62 -10.59 3.48
C GLY A 140 -2.13 -10.61 3.81
N THR A 141 -1.33 -9.85 3.05
CA THR A 141 0.13 -9.74 3.24
C THR A 141 0.45 -9.04 4.57
N VAL A 142 -0.26 -7.96 4.91
CA VAL A 142 -0.13 -7.26 6.19
C VAL A 142 -0.52 -8.16 7.35
N ILE A 143 -1.60 -8.94 7.26
CA ILE A 143 -2.00 -9.90 8.31
C ILE A 143 -0.88 -10.91 8.56
N ILE A 144 -0.28 -11.46 7.50
CA ILE A 144 0.86 -12.38 7.62
C ILE A 144 2.05 -11.67 8.26
N GLY A 145 2.35 -10.44 7.83
CA GLY A 145 3.43 -9.63 8.41
C GLY A 145 3.23 -9.38 9.91
N ILE A 146 2.03 -9.01 10.36
CA ILE A 146 1.72 -8.86 11.79
C ILE A 146 2.00 -10.17 12.52
N ARG A 147 1.53 -11.31 12.00
CA ARG A 147 1.71 -12.62 12.62
C ARG A 147 3.19 -12.97 12.80
N GLU A 148 3.97 -12.87 11.73
CA GLU A 148 5.38 -13.27 11.71
C GLU A 148 6.28 -12.28 12.45
N VAL A 149 6.06 -10.98 12.24
CA VAL A 149 6.90 -9.92 12.83
C VAL A 149 6.54 -9.69 14.29
N HIS A 150 5.27 -9.75 14.70
CA HIS A 150 4.88 -9.56 16.11
C HIS A 150 4.78 -10.86 16.91
N GLY A 151 5.06 -12.02 16.30
CA GLY A 151 4.98 -13.33 16.97
C GLY A 151 3.58 -13.64 17.49
N MET A 152 2.56 -13.14 16.81
CA MET A 152 1.19 -13.17 17.30
C MET A 152 0.43 -14.43 16.85
N PRO A 153 -0.56 -14.90 17.62
CA PRO A 153 -1.53 -15.86 17.14
C PRO A 153 -2.28 -15.34 15.91
N ALA A 154 -2.52 -16.21 14.92
CA ALA A 154 -3.17 -15.85 13.66
C ALA A 154 -4.50 -15.10 13.85
N ARG A 155 -5.34 -15.51 14.80
CA ARG A 155 -6.62 -14.84 15.10
C ARG A 155 -6.46 -13.36 15.46
N ARG A 156 -5.43 -13.01 16.25
CA ARG A 156 -5.19 -11.63 16.71
C ARG A 156 -4.65 -10.78 15.56
N ALA A 157 -3.73 -11.33 14.78
CA ALA A 157 -3.23 -10.70 13.56
C ALA A 157 -4.36 -10.45 12.55
N MET A 158 -5.28 -11.40 12.38
CA MET A 158 -6.46 -11.23 11.54
C MET A 158 -7.37 -10.11 12.06
N CYS A 159 -7.69 -10.06 13.36
CA CYS A 159 -8.48 -8.99 13.94
C CYS A 159 -7.88 -7.61 13.64
N ALA A 160 -6.60 -7.40 13.95
CA ALA A 160 -5.95 -6.11 13.70
C ALA A 160 -5.88 -5.78 12.19
N GLY A 161 -5.48 -6.74 11.35
CA GLY A 161 -5.30 -6.52 9.92
C GLY A 161 -6.60 -6.31 9.15
N VAL A 162 -7.70 -6.98 9.51
CA VAL A 162 -9.01 -6.78 8.86
C VAL A 162 -9.61 -5.44 9.26
N ILE A 163 -9.59 -5.08 10.55
CA ILE A 163 -10.07 -3.77 11.01
C ILE A 163 -9.26 -2.65 10.34
N TRP A 164 -7.94 -2.79 10.31
CA TRP A 164 -7.06 -1.87 9.61
C TRP A 164 -7.41 -1.77 8.12
N GLY A 165 -7.59 -2.91 7.44
CA GLY A 165 -7.93 -2.97 6.01
C GLY A 165 -9.26 -2.30 5.68
N ILE A 166 -10.28 -2.49 6.51
CA ILE A 166 -11.59 -1.82 6.36
C ILE A 166 -11.42 -0.30 6.53
N CYS A 167 -10.74 0.15 7.59
CA CYS A 167 -10.50 1.57 7.81
C CYS A 167 -9.70 2.21 6.68
N ALA A 168 -8.65 1.54 6.20
CA ALA A 168 -7.83 1.98 5.07
C ALA A 168 -8.64 2.05 3.77
N GLY A 169 -9.49 1.05 3.51
CA GLY A 169 -10.38 1.04 2.35
C GLY A 169 -11.40 2.16 2.39
N ILE A 170 -12.05 2.42 3.54
CA ILE A 170 -12.99 3.53 3.71
C ILE A 170 -12.27 4.87 3.49
N ALA A 171 -11.09 5.06 4.08
CA ALA A 171 -10.30 6.28 3.90
C ALA A 171 -9.90 6.50 2.44
N TYR A 172 -9.50 5.45 1.73
CA TYR A 172 -9.21 5.50 0.30
C TYR A 172 -10.43 5.90 -0.52
N MET A 173 -11.59 5.28 -0.28
CA MET A 173 -12.83 5.62 -0.98
C MET A 173 -13.24 7.07 -0.70
N ALA A 174 -13.22 7.50 0.56
CA ALA A 174 -13.54 8.87 0.95
C ALA A 174 -12.61 9.90 0.27
N LEU A 175 -11.33 9.57 0.13
CA LEU A 175 -10.35 10.40 -0.57
C LEU A 175 -10.71 10.54 -2.06
N GLN A 176 -11.05 9.44 -2.74
CA GLN A 176 -11.49 9.48 -4.14
C GLN A 176 -12.77 10.30 -4.33
N TYR A 177 -13.80 10.08 -3.50
CA TYR A 177 -15.07 10.82 -3.59
C TYR A 177 -14.94 12.30 -3.18
N GLY A 178 -14.07 12.61 -2.23
CA GLY A 178 -13.73 13.98 -1.84
C GLY A 178 -13.16 14.76 -3.02
N PHE A 179 -12.18 14.19 -3.73
CA PHE A 179 -11.60 14.82 -4.93
C PHE A 179 -12.62 15.03 -6.06
N VAL A 180 -13.52 14.07 -6.31
CA VAL A 180 -14.59 14.22 -7.31
C VAL A 180 -15.52 15.39 -6.98
N SER A 181 -15.74 15.65 -5.68
CA SER A 181 -16.63 16.72 -5.23
C SER A 181 -16.00 18.11 -5.38
N PHE A 182 -14.69 18.25 -5.14
CA PHE A 182 -13.97 19.51 -5.30
C PHE A 182 -13.73 19.91 -6.77
N GLY A 183 -13.59 18.95 -7.69
CA GLY A 183 -13.38 19.24 -9.12
C GLY A 183 -14.63 19.71 -9.88
N ARG A 184 -15.79 19.81 -9.22
CA ARG A 184 -17.06 20.30 -9.79
C ARG A 184 -17.40 21.75 -9.42
N ILE A 185 -16.51 22.42 -8.70
CA ILE A 185 -16.61 23.83 -8.27
C ILE A 185 -15.70 24.66 -9.16
#